data_AF-T0ZFQ2-F1
#
_entry.id   AF-T0ZFQ2-F1
#
_cell.length_a   1.000
_cell.length_b   1.000
_cell.length_c   1.000
_cell.angle_alpha   90.00
_cell.angle_beta   90.00
_cell.angle_gamma   90.00
#
_symmetry.space_group_name_H-M   'P 1'
#
loop_
_entity.id
_entity.type
_entity.pdbx_description
1 polymer ?
#
loop_
_entity_poly.entity_id
_entity_poly.type
_entity_poly.pdbx_seq_one_letter_code
_entity_poly.pdbx_strand_id
1 'polypeptide(L)'
;GGIDSAFLAHSLADTGRLRLWTIGIADAPEVEIARSAAGALGLPWGFHGIEREEVARALAQWGPLLGGLRGPARSAVVSLGLAISSAPSRPVIVTGQGADELFLGYAHFRGMGADAADERRRADIEKLDREDGPRLDRIAGGQGRKVISPFTHPALRAAATSWPTFEHLPRDLTKPLLREWARHRGMPEPILQRPKRAIQYGTGVDRLIRRLDRSPPELP
;
A
#
# COMPACT_ATOMS: atom_id res chain seq x y z
N GLY A 1 -0.90 -5.46 -7.27
CA GLY A 1 -1.52 -4.81 -8.44
C GLY A 1 -0.98 -3.42 -8.72
N GLY A 2 -0.66 -2.61 -7.69
CA GLY A 2 0.11 -1.37 -7.89
C GLY A 2 1.58 -1.64 -8.16
N ILE A 3 2.29 -0.64 -8.69
CA ILE A 3 3.72 -0.74 -9.04
C ILE A 3 4.59 -1.14 -7.82
N ASP A 4 4.26 -0.64 -6.63
CA ASP A 4 5.06 -0.87 -5.42
C ASP A 4 5.09 -2.33 -5.00
N SER A 5 3.90 -2.94 -4.85
CA SER A 5 3.78 -4.35 -4.47
C SER A 5 4.21 -5.27 -5.61
N ALA A 6 3.98 -4.88 -6.87
CA ALA A 6 4.43 -5.66 -8.01
C ALA A 6 5.96 -5.66 -8.14
N PHE A 7 6.63 -4.53 -7.87
CA PHE A 7 8.09 -4.45 -7.90
C PHE A 7 8.73 -5.30 -6.81
N LEU A 8 8.19 -5.28 -5.59
CA LEU A 8 8.63 -6.17 -4.53
C LEU A 8 8.37 -7.63 -4.87
N ALA A 9 7.21 -7.94 -5.42
CA ALA A 9 6.87 -9.29 -5.83
C ALA A 9 7.84 -9.83 -6.89
N HIS A 10 8.11 -9.03 -7.92
CA HIS A 10 9.10 -9.34 -8.96
C HIS A 10 10.50 -9.55 -8.38
N SER A 11 10.93 -8.65 -7.50
CA SER A 11 12.27 -8.71 -6.88
C SER A 11 12.45 -9.89 -5.93
N LEU A 12 11.37 -10.48 -5.44
CA LEU A 12 11.37 -11.60 -4.50
C LEU A 12 10.90 -12.91 -5.15
N ALA A 13 10.64 -12.92 -6.46
CA ALA A 13 10.07 -14.07 -7.17
C ALA A 13 10.94 -15.33 -7.01
N ASP A 14 12.26 -15.18 -7.13
CA ASP A 14 13.24 -16.28 -7.06
C ASP A 14 13.32 -16.95 -5.68
N THR A 15 12.71 -16.37 -4.64
CA THR A 15 12.65 -17.01 -3.32
C THR A 15 11.77 -18.26 -3.31
N GLY A 16 10.85 -18.40 -4.27
CA GLY A 16 9.88 -19.52 -4.35
C GLY A 16 8.89 -19.58 -3.17
N ARG A 17 8.88 -18.57 -2.30
CA ARG A 17 8.10 -18.53 -1.05
C ARG A 17 6.98 -17.48 -1.07
N LEU A 18 6.80 -16.82 -2.20
CA LEU A 18 5.90 -15.70 -2.33
C LEU A 18 4.50 -16.15 -2.75
N ARG A 19 3.49 -15.63 -2.06
CA ARG A 19 2.10 -15.63 -2.50
C ARG A 19 1.59 -14.20 -2.48
N LEU A 20 1.04 -13.76 -3.61
CA LEU A 20 0.40 -12.46 -3.73
C LEU A 20 -0.99 -12.53 -3.10
N TRP A 21 -1.31 -11.55 -2.27
CA TRP A 21 -2.59 -11.47 -1.57
C TRP A 21 -3.31 -10.18 -1.90
N THR A 22 -4.57 -10.29 -2.31
CA THR A 22 -5.42 -9.15 -2.64
C THR A 22 -6.67 -9.18 -1.78
N ILE A 23 -7.10 -8.01 -1.31
CA ILE A 23 -8.41 -7.84 -0.69
C ILE A 23 -9.23 -6.85 -1.50
N GLY A 24 -10.55 -6.97 -1.46
CA GLY A 24 -11.44 -5.99 -2.09
C GLY A 24 -12.90 -6.41 -2.05
N ILE A 25 -13.78 -5.54 -2.52
CA ILE A 25 -15.17 -5.92 -2.82
C ILE A 25 -15.14 -6.96 -3.96
N ALA A 26 -15.90 -8.04 -3.81
CA ALA A 26 -16.06 -9.04 -4.87
C ALA A 26 -16.48 -8.38 -6.20
N ASP A 27 -15.98 -8.92 -7.31
CA ASP A 27 -16.23 -8.45 -8.68
C ASP A 27 -15.82 -6.99 -8.97
N ALA A 28 -15.08 -6.34 -8.06
CA ALA A 28 -14.54 -5.01 -8.34
C ALA A 28 -13.42 -5.10 -9.40
N PRO A 29 -13.33 -4.12 -10.32
CA PRO A 29 -12.30 -4.10 -11.37
C PRO A 29 -10.87 -4.27 -10.83
N GLU A 30 -10.57 -3.69 -9.67
CA GLU A 30 -9.27 -3.81 -9.01
C GLU A 30 -8.84 -5.24 -8.66
N VAL A 31 -9.79 -6.16 -8.44
CA VAL A 31 -9.50 -7.56 -8.16
C VAL A 31 -8.97 -8.25 -9.41
N GLU A 32 -9.65 -8.09 -10.54
CA GLU A 32 -9.22 -8.65 -11.83
C GLU A 32 -7.89 -8.06 -12.30
N ILE A 33 -7.65 -6.78 -12.05
CA ILE A 33 -6.36 -6.14 -12.26
C ILE A 33 -5.26 -6.81 -11.43
N ALA A 34 -5.52 -7.08 -10.16
CA ALA A 34 -4.53 -7.73 -9.30
C ALA A 34 -4.25 -9.18 -9.73
N ARG A 35 -5.30 -9.90 -10.14
CA ARG A 35 -5.20 -11.24 -10.71
C ARG A 35 -4.39 -11.26 -12.01
N SER A 36 -4.68 -10.35 -12.93
CA SER A 36 -3.94 -10.18 -14.18
C SER A 36 -2.46 -9.85 -13.94
N ALA A 37 -2.17 -8.93 -13.01
CA ALA A 37 -0.80 -8.61 -12.62
C ALA A 37 -0.06 -9.81 -12.02
N ALA A 38 -0.73 -10.63 -11.20
CA ALA A 38 -0.14 -11.86 -10.68
C ALA A 38 0.17 -12.88 -11.79
N GLY A 39 -0.74 -13.03 -12.76
CA GLY A 39 -0.54 -13.86 -13.94
C GLY A 39 0.64 -13.40 -14.79
N ALA A 40 0.76 -12.09 -15.03
CA ALA A 40 1.88 -11.50 -15.76
C ALA A 40 3.24 -11.68 -15.05
N LEU A 41 3.24 -11.76 -13.72
CA LEU A 41 4.43 -12.08 -12.92
C LEU A 41 4.68 -13.59 -12.76
N GLY A 42 3.73 -14.45 -13.17
CA GLY A 42 3.82 -15.90 -12.99
C GLY A 42 3.80 -16.33 -11.51
N LEU A 43 3.21 -15.54 -10.61
CA LEU A 43 3.27 -15.78 -9.16
C LEU A 43 1.94 -16.31 -8.60
N PRO A 44 1.98 -17.18 -7.55
CA PRO A 44 0.77 -17.64 -6.87
C PRO A 44 -0.04 -16.47 -6.31
N TRP A 45 -1.36 -16.51 -6.50
CA TRP A 45 -2.27 -15.43 -6.09
C TRP A 45 -3.43 -15.96 -5.26
N GLY A 46 -3.87 -15.15 -4.30
CA GLY A 46 -5.07 -15.38 -3.51
C GLY A 46 -5.84 -14.09 -3.26
N PHE A 47 -7.13 -14.25 -2.99
CA PHE A 47 -8.07 -13.15 -2.82
C PHE A 47 -8.95 -13.36 -1.58
N HIS A 48 -9.24 -12.25 -0.89
CA HIS A 48 -10.23 -12.18 0.19
C HIS A 48 -11.27 -11.11 -0.11
N GLY A 49 -12.53 -11.51 -0.15
CA GLY A 49 -13.67 -10.60 -0.28
C GLY A 49 -13.90 -9.83 1.02
N ILE A 50 -14.02 -8.51 0.93
CA ILE A 50 -14.28 -7.64 2.09
C ILE A 50 -15.78 -7.41 2.25
N GLU A 51 -16.28 -7.73 3.44
CA GLU A 51 -17.66 -7.46 3.86
C GLU A 51 -17.76 -6.23 4.78
N ARG A 52 -18.95 -5.62 4.84
CA ARG A 52 -19.21 -4.43 5.67
C ARG A 52 -18.96 -4.71 7.16
N GLU A 53 -19.36 -5.87 7.63
CA GLU A 53 -19.26 -6.29 9.03
C GLU A 53 -17.80 -6.48 9.43
N GLU A 54 -16.95 -6.93 8.51
CA GLU A 54 -15.51 -7.04 8.73
C GLU A 54 -14.88 -5.65 8.92
N VAL A 55 -15.27 -4.67 8.09
CA VAL A 55 -14.83 -3.27 8.25
C VAL A 55 -15.32 -2.68 9.57
N ALA A 56 -16.58 -2.95 9.96
CA ALA A 56 -17.12 -2.47 11.24
C ALA A 56 -16.36 -3.05 12.44
N ARG A 57 -16.08 -4.36 12.44
CA ARG A 57 -15.27 -5.01 13.48
C ARG A 57 -13.86 -4.44 13.54
N ALA A 58 -13.21 -4.23 12.40
CA ALA A 58 -11.88 -3.63 12.33
C ALA A 58 -11.85 -2.20 12.89
N LEU A 59 -12.87 -1.39 12.60
CA LEU A 59 -12.99 -0.04 13.16
C LEU A 59 -13.14 -0.06 14.68
N ALA A 60 -13.95 -0.96 15.22
CA ALA A 60 -14.11 -1.12 16.67
C ALA A 60 -12.81 -1.62 17.33
N GLN A 61 -12.20 -2.66 16.76
CA GLN A 61 -10.98 -3.29 17.28
C GLN A 61 -9.78 -2.34 17.26
N TRP A 62 -9.59 -1.58 16.17
CA TRP A 62 -8.43 -0.70 16.00
C TRP A 62 -8.71 0.75 16.39
N GLY A 63 -9.89 1.07 16.93
CA GLY A 63 -10.29 2.42 17.32
C GLY A 63 -9.19 3.22 18.04
N PRO A 64 -8.56 2.69 19.10
CA PRO A 64 -7.45 3.36 19.80
C PRO A 64 -6.24 3.66 18.90
N LEU A 65 -5.90 2.75 17.98
CA LEU A 65 -4.78 2.89 17.04
C LEU A 65 -5.08 3.87 15.90
N LEU A 66 -6.37 4.03 15.56
CA LEU A 66 -6.87 4.96 14.54
C LEU A 66 -7.05 6.39 15.08
N GLY A 67 -6.75 6.63 16.36
CA GLY A 67 -6.78 7.97 16.97
C GLY A 67 -6.05 9.02 16.12
N GLY A 68 -6.66 10.20 15.98
CA GLY A 68 -6.13 11.29 15.14
C GLY A 68 -6.33 11.13 13.62
N LEU A 69 -6.60 9.93 13.11
CA LEU A 69 -6.83 9.72 11.68
C LEU A 69 -8.28 10.01 11.29
N ARG A 70 -8.46 10.66 10.14
CA ARG A 70 -9.77 10.96 9.55
C ARG A 70 -9.76 10.67 8.05
N GLY A 71 -10.95 10.48 7.49
CA GLY A 71 -11.15 10.32 6.06
C GLY A 71 -10.22 9.27 5.42
N PRO A 72 -9.60 9.58 4.26
CA PRO A 72 -8.81 8.60 3.50
C PRO A 72 -7.65 7.96 4.27
N ALA A 73 -7.01 8.69 5.19
CA ALA A 73 -5.89 8.15 5.99
C ALA A 73 -6.37 7.04 6.95
N ARG A 74 -7.50 7.26 7.62
CA ARG A 74 -8.16 6.22 8.46
C ARG A 74 -8.50 5.00 7.59
N SER A 75 -9.08 5.22 6.42
CA SER A 75 -9.47 4.14 5.51
C SER A 75 -8.27 3.36 4.95
N ALA A 76 -7.13 4.03 4.72
CA ALA A 76 -5.91 3.37 4.25
C ALA A 76 -5.34 2.42 5.30
N VAL A 77 -5.25 2.87 6.56
CA VAL A 77 -4.79 2.02 7.68
C VAL A 77 -5.72 0.83 7.89
N VAL A 78 -7.05 1.04 7.87
CA VAL A 78 -8.01 -0.07 7.97
C VAL A 78 -7.84 -1.05 6.82
N SER A 79 -7.66 -0.57 5.59
CA SER A 79 -7.45 -1.45 4.43
C SER A 79 -6.19 -2.30 4.56
N LEU A 80 -5.07 -1.70 4.97
CA LEU A 80 -3.82 -2.43 5.19
C LEU A 80 -3.96 -3.44 6.32
N GLY A 81 -4.61 -3.04 7.42
CA GLY A 81 -4.91 -3.94 8.54
C GLY A 81 -5.68 -5.17 8.09
N LEU A 82 -6.78 -4.99 7.36
CA LEU A 82 -7.60 -6.09 6.84
C LEU A 82 -6.82 -7.00 5.88
N ALA A 83 -5.92 -6.43 5.08
CA ALA A 83 -5.09 -7.21 4.16
C ALA A 83 -4.11 -8.13 4.92
N ILE A 84 -3.57 -7.63 6.04
CA ILE A 84 -2.71 -8.40 6.94
C ILE A 84 -3.52 -9.47 7.69
N SER A 85 -4.71 -9.11 8.19
CA SER A 85 -5.62 -9.98 8.93
C SER A 85 -6.07 -11.21 8.14
N SER A 86 -6.48 -10.98 6.89
CA SER A 86 -7.08 -11.99 6.02
C SER A 86 -6.07 -12.94 5.39
N ALA A 87 -4.79 -12.62 5.41
CA ALA A 87 -3.77 -13.46 4.80
C ALA A 87 -3.71 -14.86 5.47
N PRO A 88 -3.48 -15.95 4.70
CA PRO A 88 -3.37 -17.31 5.24
C PRO A 88 -2.34 -17.44 6.39
N SER A 89 -2.41 -18.48 7.22
CA SER A 89 -1.56 -18.63 8.41
C SER A 89 -0.06 -18.81 8.09
N ARG A 90 0.81 -18.17 8.91
CA ARG A 90 2.31 -18.22 8.92
C ARG A 90 3.18 -17.32 7.99
N PRO A 91 2.72 -16.46 7.07
CA PRO A 91 3.64 -15.60 6.33
C PRO A 91 4.06 -14.37 7.13
N VAL A 92 5.33 -14.03 6.99
CA VAL A 92 5.78 -12.64 7.12
C VAL A 92 5.13 -11.85 5.99
N ILE A 93 4.41 -10.78 6.31
CA ILE A 93 3.73 -9.96 5.32
C ILE A 93 4.71 -8.92 4.78
N VAL A 94 4.95 -8.94 3.47
CA VAL A 94 5.75 -7.92 2.80
C VAL A 94 4.81 -6.87 2.21
N THR A 95 5.02 -5.61 2.56
CA THR A 95 4.18 -4.50 2.08
C THR A 95 5.00 -3.48 1.29
N GLY A 96 4.30 -2.75 0.41
CA GLY A 96 4.87 -1.62 -0.32
C GLY A 96 4.92 -0.31 0.49
N GLN A 97 4.69 -0.35 1.80
CA GLN A 97 4.72 0.85 2.66
C GLN A 97 6.10 1.52 2.58
N GLY A 98 6.11 2.85 2.51
CA GLY A 98 7.33 3.65 2.32
C GLY A 98 7.62 3.99 0.85
N ALA A 99 7.00 3.31 -0.11
CA ALA A 99 7.25 3.58 -1.53
C ALA A 99 6.73 4.95 -1.97
N ASP A 100 5.63 5.42 -1.39
CA ASP A 100 5.04 6.71 -1.76
C ASP A 100 5.83 7.88 -1.21
N GLU A 101 6.29 7.75 0.02
CA GLU A 101 7.18 8.71 0.67
C GLU A 101 8.50 8.77 -0.11
N LEU A 102 9.14 7.61 -0.33
CA LEU A 102 10.47 7.54 -0.94
C LEU A 102 10.49 8.00 -2.41
N PHE A 103 9.51 7.57 -3.21
CA PHE A 103 9.46 7.84 -4.65
C PHE A 103 8.45 8.93 -5.04
N LEU A 104 8.06 9.80 -4.11
CA LEU A 104 7.12 10.91 -4.35
C LEU A 104 5.80 10.46 -5.02
N GLY A 105 5.26 9.34 -4.54
CA GLY A 105 4.11 8.68 -5.14
C GLY A 105 2.75 9.28 -4.82
N TYR A 106 2.68 10.18 -3.85
CA TYR A 106 1.45 10.85 -3.46
C TYR A 106 1.05 11.95 -4.45
N ALA A 107 -0.27 12.18 -4.54
CA ALA A 107 -0.82 13.17 -5.47
C ALA A 107 -0.37 14.61 -5.13
N HIS A 108 -0.11 14.91 -3.85
CA HIS A 108 0.34 16.24 -3.43
C HIS A 108 1.73 16.63 -3.96
N PHE A 109 2.53 15.69 -4.47
CA PHE A 109 3.82 16.02 -5.10
C PHE A 109 3.68 16.54 -6.53
N ARG A 110 2.49 16.45 -7.14
CA ARG A 110 2.27 16.97 -8.49
C ARG A 110 2.39 18.49 -8.51
N GLY A 111 3.21 19.00 -9.43
CA GLY A 111 3.44 20.44 -9.59
C GLY A 111 4.36 21.07 -8.54
N MET A 112 4.90 20.29 -7.61
CA MET A 112 5.92 20.79 -6.67
C MET A 112 7.28 20.95 -7.37
N GLY A 113 8.03 21.98 -6.98
CA GLY A 113 9.46 22.10 -7.30
C GLY A 113 10.30 21.09 -6.54
N ALA A 114 11.51 20.79 -7.05
CA ALA A 114 12.38 19.76 -6.48
C ALA A 114 12.70 19.97 -4.99
N ASP A 115 13.06 21.19 -4.59
CA ASP A 115 13.42 21.48 -3.20
C ASP A 115 12.23 21.31 -2.23
N ALA A 116 11.07 21.87 -2.59
CA ALA A 116 9.84 21.73 -1.82
C ALA A 116 9.37 20.27 -1.72
N ALA A 117 9.53 19.49 -2.80
CA ALA A 117 9.22 18.08 -2.80
C ALA A 117 10.18 17.26 -1.92
N ASP A 118 11.45 17.63 -1.88
CA ASP A 118 12.45 16.96 -1.04
C ASP A 118 12.25 17.28 0.46
N GLU A 119 11.92 18.53 0.81
CA GLU A 119 11.51 18.88 2.16
C GLU A 119 10.26 18.11 2.58
N ARG A 120 9.23 18.09 1.71
CA ARG A 120 8.00 17.34 1.98
C ARG A 120 8.25 15.83 2.09
N ARG A 121 9.14 15.26 1.28
CA ARG A 121 9.58 13.87 1.37
C ARG A 121 10.13 13.57 2.76
N ARG A 122 11.04 14.41 3.28
CA ARG A 122 11.63 14.21 4.62
C ARG A 122 10.54 14.19 5.69
N ALA A 123 9.61 15.14 5.65
CA ALA A 123 8.49 15.20 6.58
C ALA A 123 7.56 13.97 6.49
N ASP A 124 7.23 13.52 5.28
CA ASP A 124 6.39 12.33 5.06
C ASP A 124 7.12 11.04 5.54
N ILE A 125 8.43 10.92 5.33
CA ILE A 125 9.25 9.81 5.86
C ILE A 125 9.33 9.84 7.39
N GLU A 126 9.55 11.00 7.99
CA GLU A 126 9.62 11.16 9.45
C GLU A 126 8.30 10.78 10.11
N LYS A 127 7.18 11.20 9.53
CA LYS A 127 5.84 10.80 9.96
C LYS A 127 5.64 9.28 9.81
N LEU A 128 6.07 8.70 8.69
CA LEU A 128 6.00 7.26 8.48
C LEU A 128 6.75 6.50 9.58
N ASP A 129 7.97 6.92 9.90
CA ASP A 129 8.83 6.24 10.86
C ASP A 129 8.32 6.40 12.31
N ARG A 130 7.77 7.57 12.66
CA ARG A 130 7.29 7.85 14.03
C ARG A 130 5.87 7.39 14.30
N GLU A 131 5.00 7.41 13.29
CA GLU A 131 3.56 7.22 13.49
C GLU A 131 3.01 6.06 12.67
N ASP A 132 3.05 6.14 11.34
CA ASP A 132 2.28 5.25 10.47
C ASP A 132 2.85 3.82 10.48
N GLY A 133 4.18 3.67 10.47
CA GLY A 133 4.88 2.39 10.61
C GLY A 133 4.58 1.70 11.94
N PRO A 134 4.89 2.32 13.09
CA PRO A 134 4.57 1.77 14.41
C PRO A 134 3.07 1.49 14.61
N ARG A 135 2.18 2.25 13.96
CA ARG A 135 0.73 1.97 13.97
C ARG A 135 0.43 0.67 13.24
N LEU A 136 0.96 0.46 12.03
CA LEU A 136 0.74 -0.77 11.28
C LEU A 136 1.35 -1.98 12.00
N ASP A 137 2.53 -1.84 12.59
CA ASP A 137 3.18 -2.91 13.35
C ASP A 137 2.35 -3.34 14.56
N ARG A 138 1.70 -2.41 15.27
CA ARG A 138 0.76 -2.73 16.35
C ARG A 138 -0.49 -3.44 15.85
N ILE A 139 -1.05 -3.01 14.72
CA ILE A 139 -2.20 -3.69 14.09
C ILE A 139 -1.83 -5.11 13.66
N ALA A 140 -0.65 -5.31 13.07
CA ALA A 140 -0.18 -6.62 12.66
C ALA A 140 0.15 -7.52 13.86
N GLY A 141 0.89 -6.99 14.84
CA GLY A 141 1.31 -7.70 16.04
C GLY A 141 0.13 -8.16 16.91
N GLY A 142 -0.92 -7.33 17.03
CA GLY A 142 -2.17 -7.71 17.70
C GLY A 142 -2.92 -8.88 17.05
N GLN A 143 -2.48 -9.32 15.87
CA GLN A 143 -3.02 -10.44 15.11
C GLN A 143 -2.00 -11.58 14.93
N GLY A 144 -0.89 -11.54 15.66
CA GLY A 144 0.20 -12.50 15.55
C GLY A 144 0.92 -12.46 14.20
N ARG A 145 0.87 -11.33 13.49
CA ARG A 145 1.53 -11.14 12.18
C ARG A 145 2.76 -10.25 12.30
N LYS A 146 3.76 -10.53 11.48
CA LYS A 146 4.94 -9.68 11.30
C LYS A 146 4.88 -9.02 9.92
N VAL A 147 5.12 -7.71 9.88
CA VAL A 147 5.22 -6.93 8.64
C VAL A 147 6.68 -6.60 8.35
N ILE A 148 7.05 -6.62 7.08
CA ILE A 148 8.30 -6.08 6.56
C ILE A 148 7.95 -5.12 5.42
N SER A 149 8.58 -3.96 5.43
CA SER A 149 8.35 -2.89 4.43
C SER A 149 9.69 -2.52 3.80
N PRO A 150 10.13 -3.21 2.72
CA PRO A 150 11.49 -3.04 2.19
C PRO A 150 11.84 -1.61 1.80
N PHE A 151 10.86 -0.80 1.36
CA PHE A 151 11.06 0.61 1.03
C PHE A 151 11.41 1.51 2.23
N THR A 152 11.27 1.02 3.46
CA THR A 152 11.73 1.74 4.66
C THR A 152 13.18 1.42 5.02
N HIS A 153 13.82 0.46 4.34
CA HIS A 153 15.18 0.05 4.66
C HIS A 153 16.20 1.18 4.39
N PRO A 154 17.10 1.51 5.33
CA PRO A 154 18.03 2.64 5.20
C PRO A 154 18.89 2.60 3.94
N ALA A 155 19.41 1.42 3.57
CA ALA A 155 20.22 1.27 2.37
C ALA A 155 19.45 1.56 1.08
N LEU A 156 18.18 1.13 1.01
CA LEU A 156 17.33 1.39 -0.15
C LEU A 156 16.93 2.87 -0.21
N ARG A 157 16.63 3.47 0.95
CA ARG A 157 16.36 4.90 1.05
C ARG A 157 17.55 5.72 0.55
N ALA A 158 18.75 5.45 1.07
CA ALA A 158 19.98 6.14 0.68
C ALA A 158 20.27 5.99 -0.83
N ALA A 159 20.13 4.78 -1.37
CA ALA A 159 20.32 4.53 -2.79
C ALA A 159 19.30 5.32 -3.63
N ALA A 160 18.02 5.28 -3.28
CA ALA A 160 16.98 6.01 -4.00
C ALA A 160 17.17 7.53 -3.90
N THR A 161 17.49 8.07 -2.73
CA THR A 161 17.68 9.52 -2.52
C THR A 161 19.03 10.04 -3.03
N SER A 162 19.93 9.16 -3.49
CA SER A 162 21.15 9.60 -4.17
C SER A 162 20.87 10.14 -5.59
N TRP A 163 19.70 9.81 -6.15
CA TRP A 163 19.25 10.37 -7.42
C TRP A 163 18.68 11.77 -7.21
N PRO A 164 18.83 12.69 -8.19
CA PRO A 164 18.25 14.01 -8.11
C PRO A 164 16.73 13.98 -7.89
N THR A 165 16.20 14.82 -7.01
CA THR A 165 14.77 14.80 -6.66
C THR A 165 13.83 14.94 -7.86
N PHE A 166 14.24 15.67 -8.90
CA PHE A 166 13.43 15.81 -10.12
C PHE A 166 13.18 14.48 -10.86
N GLU A 167 14.03 13.47 -10.68
CA GLU A 167 13.82 12.12 -11.25
C GLU A 167 12.68 11.35 -10.55
N HIS A 168 12.32 11.77 -9.34
CA HIS A 168 11.21 11.17 -8.59
C HIS A 168 9.89 11.92 -8.81
N LEU A 169 9.93 13.17 -9.27
CA LEU A 169 8.75 14.01 -9.35
C LEU A 169 7.71 13.38 -10.29
N PRO A 170 6.42 13.32 -9.87
CA PRO A 170 5.35 12.83 -10.72
C PRO A 170 5.31 13.54 -12.08
N ARG A 171 5.17 12.74 -13.15
CA ARG A 171 4.88 13.21 -14.51
C ARG A 171 3.45 12.78 -14.85
N ASP A 172 3.23 12.21 -16.04
CA ASP A 172 1.95 11.58 -16.40
C ASP A 172 1.58 10.48 -15.39
N LEU A 173 2.58 9.66 -15.02
CA LEU A 173 2.50 8.66 -13.96
C LEU A 173 3.33 9.08 -12.74
N THR A 174 2.88 8.66 -11.56
CA THR A 174 3.65 8.82 -10.33
C THR A 174 4.79 7.80 -10.26
N LYS A 175 5.85 8.13 -9.50
CA LYS A 175 7.05 7.31 -9.29
C LYS A 175 7.84 6.97 -10.57
N PRO A 176 8.20 7.94 -11.42
CA PRO A 176 8.94 7.67 -12.66
C PRO A 176 10.24 6.90 -12.43
N LEU A 177 11.07 7.28 -11.46
CA LEU A 177 12.30 6.55 -11.13
C LEU A 177 12.04 5.07 -10.77
N LEU A 178 11.03 4.77 -9.94
CA LEU A 178 10.70 3.38 -9.59
C LEU A 178 10.23 2.60 -10.82
N ARG A 179 9.46 3.23 -11.71
CA ARG A 179 8.99 2.60 -12.96
C ARG A 179 10.15 2.34 -13.93
N GLU A 180 11.10 3.25 -14.03
CA GLU A 180 12.29 3.07 -14.85
C GLU A 180 13.16 1.93 -14.30
N TRP A 181 13.37 1.91 -12.99
CA TRP A 181 14.08 0.79 -12.36
C TRP A 181 13.35 -0.55 -12.57
N ALA A 182 12.03 -0.57 -12.40
CA ALA A 182 11.20 -1.74 -12.65
C ALA A 182 11.30 -2.21 -14.12
N ARG A 183 11.33 -1.29 -15.08
CA ARG A 183 11.56 -1.58 -16.50
C ARG A 183 12.92 -2.22 -16.74
N HIS A 184 13.98 -1.66 -16.20
CA HIS A 184 15.33 -2.24 -16.29
C HIS A 184 15.44 -3.63 -15.66
N ARG A 185 14.56 -3.96 -14.70
CA ARG A 185 14.48 -5.29 -14.08
C ARG A 185 13.61 -6.27 -14.86
N GLY A 186 13.08 -5.88 -16.02
CA GLY A 186 12.28 -6.75 -16.90
C GLY A 186 10.84 -6.95 -16.43
N MET A 187 10.28 -6.00 -15.68
CA MET A 187 8.87 -6.10 -15.27
C MET A 187 7.91 -5.94 -16.47
N PRO A 188 6.75 -6.62 -16.46
CA PRO A 188 5.76 -6.52 -17.55
C PRO A 188 5.22 -5.10 -17.76
N GLU A 189 5.20 -4.64 -19.02
CA GLU A 189 4.73 -3.30 -19.40
C GLU A 189 3.30 -2.95 -18.92
N PRO A 190 2.32 -3.88 -18.91
CA PRO A 190 0.98 -3.59 -18.38
C PRO A 190 0.97 -3.13 -16.91
N ILE A 191 1.94 -3.57 -16.11
CA ILE A 191 2.11 -3.14 -14.72
C ILE A 191 2.79 -1.76 -14.68
N LEU A 192 3.82 -1.57 -15.52
CA LEU A 192 4.62 -0.35 -15.60
C LEU A 192 3.84 0.87 -16.11
N GLN A 193 2.81 0.67 -16.94
CA GLN A 193 2.00 1.76 -17.50
C GLN A 193 0.72 2.03 -16.70
N ARG A 194 0.44 1.23 -15.67
CA ARG A 194 -0.79 1.36 -14.90
C ARG A 194 -0.76 2.59 -13.98
N PRO A 195 -1.78 3.46 -14.02
CA PRO A 195 -1.98 4.48 -13.01
C PRO A 195 -2.17 3.88 -11.62
N LYS A 196 -1.51 4.47 -10.62
CA LYS A 196 -1.66 4.02 -9.23
C LYS A 196 -3.08 4.34 -8.73
N ARG A 197 -3.68 3.39 -8.02
CA ARG A 197 -4.88 3.62 -7.21
C ARG A 197 -4.54 3.39 -5.74
N ALA A 198 -4.92 4.33 -4.87
CA ALA A 198 -4.66 4.19 -3.43
C ALA A 198 -5.48 3.04 -2.83
N ILE A 199 -4.90 2.35 -1.85
CA ILE A 199 -5.44 1.08 -1.32
C ILE A 199 -6.88 1.22 -0.84
N GLN A 200 -7.20 2.28 -0.10
CA GLN A 200 -8.53 2.51 0.47
C GLN A 200 -9.64 2.63 -0.58
N TYR A 201 -9.30 3.12 -1.77
CA TYR A 201 -10.24 3.25 -2.88
C TYR A 201 -10.28 2.01 -3.76
N GLY A 202 -9.14 1.31 -3.90
CA GLY A 202 -9.05 0.08 -4.68
C GLY A 202 -9.73 -1.10 -4.02
N THR A 203 -9.64 -1.18 -2.68
CA THR A 203 -10.32 -2.22 -1.89
C THR A 203 -11.80 -1.94 -1.69
N GLY A 204 -12.23 -0.66 -1.80
CA GLY A 204 -13.59 -0.23 -1.51
C GLY A 204 -13.88 0.02 -0.03
N VAL A 205 -12.91 -0.17 0.87
CA VAL A 205 -13.04 0.04 2.32
C VAL A 205 -13.44 1.48 2.66
N ASP A 206 -12.86 2.47 1.97
CA ASP A 206 -13.20 3.88 2.17
C ASP A 206 -14.70 4.17 1.95
N ARG A 207 -15.31 3.50 0.95
CA ARG A 207 -16.76 3.59 0.70
C ARG A 207 -17.57 2.96 1.82
N LEU A 208 -17.14 1.80 2.32
CA LEU A 208 -17.81 1.10 3.41
C LEU A 208 -17.74 1.91 4.71
N ILE A 209 -16.57 2.46 5.06
CA ILE A 209 -16.39 3.32 6.23
C ILE A 209 -17.30 4.54 6.14
N ARG A 210 -17.34 5.23 4.99
CA ARG A 210 -18.27 6.37 4.82
C ARG A 210 -19.73 6.00 5.00
N ARG A 211 -20.14 4.80 4.60
CA ARG A 211 -21.52 4.32 4.81
C ARG A 211 -21.77 4.05 6.29
N LEU A 212 -20.83 3.38 6.96
CA LEU A 212 -20.90 3.11 8.40
C LEU A 212 -20.95 4.40 9.23
N ASP A 213 -20.13 5.40 8.90
CA ASP A 213 -20.12 6.70 9.60
C ASP A 213 -21.43 7.50 9.39
N ARG A 214 -22.24 7.15 8.37
CA ARG A 214 -23.56 7.79 8.09
C ARG A 214 -24.75 7.02 8.66
N SER A 215 -24.58 5.74 9.00
CA SER A 215 -25.63 4.92 9.61
C SER A 215 -25.56 5.08 11.14
N PRO A 216 -26.66 5.40 11.84
CA PRO A 216 -26.66 5.34 13.30
C PRO A 216 -26.34 3.91 13.76
N PRO A 217 -25.73 3.71 14.94
CA PRO A 217 -25.55 2.37 15.47
C PRO A 217 -26.92 1.73 15.65
N GLU A 218 -27.13 0.57 15.04
CA GLU A 218 -28.26 -0.30 15.42
C GLU A 218 -28.00 -0.70 16.88
N LEU A 219 -28.77 -0.11 17.79
CA LEU A 219 -28.78 -0.50 19.18
C LEU A 219 -29.39 -1.91 19.28
N PRO A 220 -28.76 -2.84 20.00
CA PRO A 220 -29.36 -4.14 20.30
C PRO A 220 -30.63 -4.01 21.15
#